data_AF-A0A661IY15-F1
#
_entry.id   AF-A0A661IY15-F1
#
_cell.length_a   1.000
_cell.length_b   1.000
_cell.length_c   1.000
_cell.angle_alpha   90.00
_cell.angle_beta   90.00
_cell.angle_gamma   90.00
#
_symmetry.space_group_name_H-M   'P 1'
#
loop_
_entity.id
_entity.type
_entity.pdbx_description
1 polymer ?
#
loop_
_entity_poly.entity_id
_entity_poly.type
_entity_poly.pdbx_seq_one_letter_code
_entity_poly.pdbx_strand_id
1 'polypeptide(L)' 'MKAKLITIVVILALVLIYTLQNTEAVTISFVSWDFSASKALLSLGAFLAGVILGFILGKVDTRKAKKDRWEVD' A
#
# COMPACT_ATOMS: atom_id res chain seq x y z
N MET A 1 23.14 10.45 -4.83
CA MET A 1 21.95 11.33 -4.85
C MET A 1 21.23 11.34 -6.20
N LYS A 2 21.92 11.55 -7.33
CA LYS A 2 21.29 11.56 -8.66
C LYS A 2 20.54 10.25 -9.01
N ALA A 3 21.15 9.09 -8.75
CA ALA A 3 20.51 7.79 -9.01
C ALA A 3 19.20 7.59 -8.23
N LYS A 4 19.18 7.89 -6.92
CA LYS A 4 17.97 7.80 -6.08
C LYS A 4 16.84 8.70 -6.60
N LEU A 5 17.20 9.90 -7.08
CA LEU A 5 16.25 10.86 -7.63
C LEU A 5 15.68 10.36 -8.97
N ILE A 6 16.54 9.83 -9.86
CA ILE A 6 16.12 9.18 -11.10
C ILE A 6 15.18 8.01 -10.81
N THR A 7 15.51 7.14 -9.85
CA THR A 7 14.66 6.00 -9.46
C THR A 7 13.27 6.47 -9.01
N ILE A 8 13.19 7.51 -8.17
CA ILE A 8 11.92 8.06 -7.71
C ILE A 8 11.11 8.60 -8.88
N VAL A 9 11.74 9.35 -9.80
CA VAL A 9 11.07 9.91 -10.98
C VAL A 9 10.54 8.80 -11.89
N VAL A 10 11.33 7.74 -12.13
CA VAL A 10 10.90 6.59 -12.93
C VAL A 10 9.71 5.89 -12.30
N ILE A 11 9.74 5.63 -10.99
CA ILE A 11 8.62 5.00 -10.29
C ILE A 11 7.37 5.89 -10.37
N LEU A 12 7.50 7.19 -10.13
CA LEU A 12 6.38 8.13 -10.25
C LEU A 12 5.79 8.14 -11.66
N ALA A 13 6.62 8.17 -12.69
CA ALA A 13 6.18 8.12 -14.08
C ALA A 13 5.40 6.82 -14.37
N LEU A 14 5.89 5.66 -13.90
CA LEU A 14 5.21 4.39 -14.06
C LEU A 14 3.84 4.37 -13.36
N VAL A 15 3.76 4.89 -12.14
CA VAL A 15 2.49 5.00 -11.40
C VAL A 15 1.49 5.92 -12.11
N LEU A 16 1.96 7.05 -12.64
CA LEU A 16 1.12 7.98 -13.41
C LEU A 16 0.60 7.33 -14.69
N ILE A 17 1.48 6.68 -15.47
CA ILE A 17 1.09 5.98 -16.70
C ILE A 17 0.07 4.89 -16.38
N TYR A 18 0.32 4.08 -15.36
CA TYR A 18 -0.62 3.06 -14.88
C TYR A 18 -1.98 3.68 -14.54
N THR A 19 -1.99 4.78 -13.78
CA THR A 19 -3.22 5.44 -13.34
C THR A 19 -4.03 5.95 -14.54
N LEU A 20 -3.38 6.61 -15.50
CA LEU A 20 -4.04 7.15 -16.69
C LEU A 20 -4.61 6.05 -17.60
N GLN A 21 -3.92 4.91 -17.70
CA GLN A 21 -4.40 3.76 -18.49
C GLN A 21 -5.52 2.97 -17.80
N ASN A 22 -5.69 3.10 -16.48
CA ASN A 22 -6.61 2.29 -15.68
C ASN A 22 -7.70 3.14 -15.01
N THR A 23 -8.18 4.17 -15.70
CA THR A 23 -9.27 5.06 -15.24
C THR A 23 -10.66 4.42 -15.38
N GLU A 24 -10.78 3.33 -16.14
CA GLU A 24 -12.03 2.59 -16.32
C GLU A 24 -12.60 2.13 -14.96
N ALA A 25 -13.88 2.39 -14.76
CA ALA A 25 -14.59 2.02 -13.55
C ALA A 25 -14.90 0.51 -13.55
N VAL A 26 -14.66 -0.13 -12.41
CA VAL A 26 -15.01 -1.53 -12.15
C VAL A 26 -15.90 -1.57 -10.92
N THR A 27 -16.99 -2.31 -11.03
CA THR A 27 -17.91 -2.56 -9.93
C THR A 27 -17.40 -3.74 -9.12
N ILE A 28 -17.19 -3.53 -7.82
CA ILE A 28 -16.94 -4.57 -6.85
C ILE A 28 -18.26 -4.85 -6.14
N SER A 29 -18.68 -6.11 -6.13
CA SER A 29 -19.79 -6.59 -5.30
C SER A 29 -19.22 -7.35 -4.11
N PHE A 30 -19.61 -6.97 -2.90
CA PHE A 30 -19.17 -7.60 -1.67
C PHE A 30 -20.35 -7.84 -0.72
N VAL A 31 -20.67 -9.11 -0.49
CA VAL A 31 -21.75 -9.61 0.39
C VAL A 31 -23.13 -9.04 0.04
N SER A 32 -23.43 -7.81 0.43
CA SER A 32 -24.72 -7.13 0.18
C SER A 32 -24.58 -5.69 -0.27
N TRP A 33 -23.36 -5.24 -0.57
CA TRP A 33 -23.11 -3.92 -1.15
C TRP A 33 -22.32 -4.04 -2.43
N ASP A 34 -22.52 -3.09 -3.33
CA ASP A 34 -21.70 -2.90 -4.51
C ASP A 34 -21.18 -1.47 -4.56
N PHE A 35 -20.04 -1.30 -5.20
CA PHE A 35 -19.40 -0.01 -5.35
C PHE A 35 -18.57 0.02 -6.62
N SER A 36 -18.62 1.13 -7.34
CA SER A 36 -17.86 1.32 -8.56
C SER A 36 -16.73 2.32 -8.35
N ALA A 37 -15.51 1.92 -8.72
CA ALA A 37 -14.33 2.77 -8.68
C ALA A 37 -13.37 2.43 -9.81
N SER A 38 -12.45 3.34 -10.14
CA SER A 38 -11.45 3.07 -11.17
C SER A 38 -10.54 1.90 -10.77
N LYS A 39 -10.15 1.07 -11.74
CA LYS A 39 -9.18 -0.02 -11.54
C LYS A 39 -7.91 0.47 -10.84
N ALA A 40 -7.42 1.65 -11.25
CA ALA A 40 -6.25 2.28 -10.66
C ALA A 40 -6.44 2.61 -9.18
N LEU A 41 -7.59 3.18 -8.80
CA LEU A 41 -7.87 3.55 -7.41
C LEU A 41 -7.97 2.29 -6.54
N LEU A 42 -8.63 1.25 -7.03
CA LEU A 42 -8.80 0.00 -6.32
C LEU A 42 -7.46 -0.70 -6.07
N SER A 43 -6.62 -0.84 -7.09
CA SER A 43 -5.33 -1.53 -6.98
C SER A 43 -4.31 -0.76 -6.15
N LEU A 44 -4.13 0.54 -6.40
CA LEU A 44 -3.20 1.37 -5.64
C LEU A 44 -3.67 1.57 -4.21
N GLY A 45 -4.98 1.72 -4.00
CA GLY A 45 -5.59 1.81 -2.69
C GLY A 45 -5.35 0.54 -1.86
N ALA A 46 -5.60 -0.64 -2.44
CA ALA A 46 -5.34 -1.92 -1.78
C ALA A 46 -3.85 -2.12 -1.46
N PHE A 47 -2.96 -1.77 -2.39
CA PHE A 47 -1.52 -1.82 -2.17
C PHE A 47 -1.10 -0.93 -0.98
N LEU A 48 -1.53 0.33 -0.97
CA LEU A 48 -1.23 1.27 0.11
C LEU A 48 -1.80 0.80 1.45
N ALA A 49 -3.03 0.29 1.47
CA ALA A 49 -3.62 -0.31 2.66
C ALA A 49 -2.77 -1.48 3.18
N GLY A 50 -2.29 -2.36 2.29
CA GLY A 50 -1.38 -3.45 2.64
C GLY A 50 -0.04 -2.97 3.22
N VAL A 51 0.57 -1.94 2.65
CA VAL A 51 1.81 -1.33 3.17
C VAL A 51 1.59 -0.75 4.57
N ILE A 52 0.49 -0.02 4.78
CA ILE A 52 0.13 0.56 6.08
C ILE A 52 -0.08 -0.56 7.11
N LEU A 53 -0.85 -1.60 6.76
CA LEU A 53 -1.08 -2.75 7.64
C LEU A 53 0.23 -3.45 8.00
N GLY A 54 1.08 -3.73 7.01
CA GLY A 54 2.39 -4.35 7.23
C GLY A 54 3.28 -3.52 8.16
N PHE A 55 3.27 -2.20 8.00
CA PHE A 55 4.02 -1.30 8.89
C PHE A 55 3.50 -1.31 10.33
N ILE A 56 2.17 -1.30 10.51
CA ILE A 56 1.52 -1.37 11.83
C ILE A 56 1.87 -2.70 12.51
N LEU A 57 1.69 -3.82 11.81
CA LEU A 57 1.98 -5.16 12.34
C LEU A 57 3.46 -5.30 12.70
N GLY A 58 4.38 -4.88 11.81
CA GLY A 58 5.81 -4.94 12.08
C GLY A 58 6.24 -4.12 13.31
N LYS A 59 5.60 -2.97 13.56
CA LYS A 59 5.81 -2.15 14.77
C LYS A 59 5.27 -2.83 16.04
N VAL A 60 4.15 -3.54 15.94
CA VAL A 60 3.58 -4.28 17.08
C VAL A 60 4.50 -5.44 17.46
N ASP A 61 4.99 -6.20 16.48
CA ASP A 61 5.87 -7.35 16.72
C ASP A 61 7.22 -6.94 17.31
N THR A 62 7.84 -5.87 16.80
CA THR A 62 9.09 -5.35 17.40
C THR A 62 8.90 -4.80 18.82
N ARG A 63 7.71 -4.27 19.15
CA ARG A 63 7.40 -3.84 20.53
C ARG A 63 7.25 -5.03 21.48
N LYS A 64 6.60 -6.10 21.05
CA LYS A 64 6.47 -7.34 21.85
C LYS A 64 7.84 -7.96 22.11
N ALA A 65 8.65 -8.15 21.07
CA ALA A 65 10.00 -8.71 21.19
C ALA A 65 10.92 -7.87 22.10
N LYS A 66 10.75 -6.53 22.10
CA LYS A 66 11.48 -5.66 23.03
C LYS A 66 10.96 -5.83 24.46
N LYS A 67 9.66 -5.91 24.69
CA LYS A 67 9.07 -6.05 26.04
C LYS A 67 9.52 -7.34 26.71
N ASP A 68 9.44 -8.47 26.01
CA ASP A 68 9.81 -9.78 26.57
C ASP A 68 11.27 -9.80 27.02
N ARG A 69 12.16 -9.10 26.30
CA ARG A 69 13.58 -8.95 26.66
C ARG A 69 13.86 -8.22 27.98
N TRP A 70 12.98 -7.33 28.46
CA TRP A 70 13.18 -6.63 29.76
C TRP A 70 12.53 -7.36 30.93
N GLU A 71 11.67 -8.35 30.68
CA GLU A 71 11.03 -9.16 31.74
C GLU A 71 11.90 -10.37 32.15
N VAL A 72 12.94 -10.72 31.38
CA VAL A 72 13.91 -11.79 31.71
C VAL A 72 15.23 -11.30 32.33
N ASP A 73 15.48 -9.99 32.38
CA ASP A 73 16.64 -9.36 33.04
C ASP A 73 16.27 -8.86 34.45
#